data_AF-A0A7U3VRT1-F1
#
_entry.id   AF-A0A7U3VRT1-F1
#
_cell.length_a   1.000
_cell.length_b   1.000
_cell.length_c   1.000
_cell.angle_alpha   90.00
_cell.angle_beta   90.00
_cell.angle_gamma   90.00
#
_symmetry.space_group_name_H-M   'P 1'
#
loop_
_entity.id
_entity.type
_entity.pdbx_description
1 polymer ?
#
loop_
_entity_poly.entity_id
_entity_poly.type
_entity_poly.pdbx_seq_one_letter_code
_entity_poly.pdbx_strand_id
1 'polypeptide(L)'
;MTANYPTSTETFGHEPFRYDGVPNCIRCYTERRGRRRPVPWPCTSAVVLGLVVVDADRWNARNPVGTPVCAYPLARPEHPAFTPDMRLTTATRTPAWRLGHGTSVVAVDGYPGGIALTHIDPIGGA
;
A
#
# COMPACT_ATOMS: atom_id res chain seq x y z
N MET A 1 -29.36 -12.36 -8.09
CA MET A 1 -29.03 -10.93 -8.18
C MET A 1 -27.82 -10.78 -9.09
N THR A 2 -28.07 -10.38 -10.33
CA THR A 2 -27.07 -10.24 -11.40
C THR A 2 -26.41 -8.89 -11.24
N ALA A 3 -25.12 -8.85 -10.90
CA ALA A 3 -24.38 -7.60 -10.88
C ALA A 3 -24.22 -7.11 -12.31
N ASN A 4 -24.89 -6.00 -12.64
CA ASN A 4 -24.70 -5.29 -13.91
C ASN A 4 -23.29 -4.71 -13.90
N TYR A 5 -22.38 -5.29 -14.69
CA TYR A 5 -21.08 -4.71 -14.96
C TYR A 5 -21.26 -3.56 -15.95
N PRO A 6 -20.76 -2.34 -15.68
CA PRO A 6 -20.83 -1.27 -16.64
C PRO A 6 -19.93 -1.60 -17.84
N THR A 7 -20.55 -1.75 -19.01
CA THR A 7 -19.87 -1.74 -20.31
C THR A 7 -19.79 -0.28 -20.76
N SER A 8 -18.78 0.48 -20.32
CA SER A 8 -18.46 1.73 -20.99
C SER A 8 -16.97 2.01 -21.03
N THR A 9 -16.55 2.48 -22.19
CA THR A 9 -15.20 2.75 -22.66
C THR A 9 -14.66 4.08 -22.12
N GLU A 10 -14.86 4.37 -20.84
CA GLU A 10 -14.39 5.62 -20.22
C GLU A 10 -13.29 5.39 -19.19
N THR A 11 -12.25 6.21 -19.34
CA THR A 11 -10.99 6.20 -18.61
C THR A 11 -11.19 6.61 -17.15
N PHE A 12 -11.57 5.68 -16.27
CA PHE A 12 -11.51 5.95 -14.82
C PHE A 12 -10.67 4.91 -14.08
N GLY A 13 -9.81 5.45 -13.22
CA GLY A 13 -8.69 4.79 -12.57
C GLY A 13 -9.13 3.70 -11.60
N HIS A 14 -8.18 3.12 -10.88
CA HIS A 14 -8.51 2.20 -9.80
C HIS A 14 -9.38 2.95 -8.79
N GLU A 15 -10.69 2.71 -8.79
CA GLU A 15 -11.64 3.33 -7.86
C GLU A 15 -12.42 2.26 -7.09
N PRO A 16 -12.87 2.56 -5.85
CA PRO A 16 -13.65 1.62 -5.07
C PRO A 16 -15.09 1.53 -5.59
N PHE A 17 -15.56 0.31 -5.83
CA PHE A 17 -16.98 0.00 -6.00
C PHE A 17 -17.42 -1.05 -4.97
N ARG A 18 -18.72 -1.07 -4.62
CA ARG A 18 -19.25 -2.08 -3.69
C ARG A 18 -19.59 -3.37 -4.43
N TYR A 19 -18.93 -4.45 -4.04
CA TYR A 19 -19.26 -5.81 -4.48
C TYR A 19 -19.50 -6.66 -3.22
N ASP A 20 -20.69 -7.23 -3.12
CA ASP A 20 -21.10 -8.05 -1.96
C ASP A 20 -20.93 -7.33 -0.60
N GLY A 21 -21.24 -6.03 -0.57
CA GLY A 21 -21.10 -5.18 0.62
C GLY A 21 -19.66 -4.74 0.95
N VAL A 22 -18.65 -5.26 0.25
CA VAL A 22 -17.23 -4.95 0.50
C VAL A 22 -16.71 -3.99 -0.58
N PRO A 23 -15.90 -2.98 -0.22
CA PRO A 23 -15.25 -2.13 -1.22
C PRO A 23 -14.18 -2.93 -1.97
N ASN A 24 -14.30 -2.97 -3.29
CA ASN A 24 -13.38 -3.65 -4.19
C ASN A 24 -12.93 -2.69 -5.30
N CYS A 25 -11.78 -2.95 -5.92
CA CYS A 25 -11.32 -2.20 -7.07
C CYS A 25 -12.12 -2.58 -8.32
N ILE A 26 -12.67 -1.58 -9.01
CA ILE A 26 -13.44 -1.80 -10.24
C ILE A 26 -12.62 -2.34 -11.41
N ARG A 27 -11.28 -2.29 -11.30
CA ARG A 27 -10.36 -2.61 -12.40
C ARG A 27 -9.49 -3.85 -12.14
N CYS A 28 -9.16 -4.12 -10.88
CA CYS A 28 -8.33 -5.28 -10.54
C CYS A 28 -9.19 -6.50 -10.25
N TYR A 29 -8.84 -7.63 -10.86
CA TYR A 29 -9.49 -8.90 -10.64
C TYR A 29 -8.44 -9.99 -10.39
N THR A 30 -8.78 -10.97 -9.55
CA THR A 30 -8.07 -12.24 -9.51
C THR A 30 -8.87 -13.29 -10.28
N GLU A 31 -8.17 -14.12 -11.04
CA GLU A 31 -8.77 -15.30 -11.67
C GLU A 31 -8.42 -16.54 -10.83
N ARG A 32 -9.45 -17.19 -10.28
CA ARG A 32 -9.29 -18.46 -9.58
C ARG A 32 -10.39 -19.42 -10.04
N ARG A 33 -9.99 -20.58 -10.58
CA ARG A 33 -10.89 -21.60 -11.14
C ARG A 33 -11.88 -21.04 -12.18
N GLY A 34 -11.38 -20.23 -13.12
CA GLY A 34 -12.18 -19.67 -14.22
C GLY A 34 -13.19 -18.60 -13.79
N ARG A 35 -13.17 -18.14 -12.53
CA ARG A 35 -14.01 -17.04 -12.05
C ARG A 35 -13.16 -15.81 -11.80
N ARG A 36 -13.55 -14.69 -12.41
CA ARG A 36 -13.04 -13.35 -12.06
C ARG A 36 -13.70 -12.87 -10.79
N ARG A 37 -12.90 -12.54 -9.78
CA ARG A 37 -13.36 -11.84 -8.58
C ARG A 37 -12.65 -10.50 -8.46
N PRO A 38 -13.38 -9.41 -8.18
CA PRO A 38 -12.76 -8.11 -7.98
C PRO A 38 -11.85 -8.16 -6.74
N VAL A 39 -10.77 -7.39 -6.77
CA VAL A 39 -9.77 -7.35 -5.68
C VAL A 39 -10.25 -6.38 -4.59
N PRO A 40 -10.10 -6.72 -3.30
CA PRO A 40 -10.42 -5.78 -2.23
C PRO A 40 -9.71 -4.43 -2.39
N TRP A 41 -10.42 -3.36 -2.06
CA TRP A 41 -9.86 -2.01 -2.07
C TRP A 41 -9.15 -1.69 -0.74
N PRO A 42 -7.98 -1.03 -0.74
CA PRO A 42 -7.20 -0.59 -1.91
C PRO A 42 -6.41 -1.75 -2.55
N CYS A 43 -6.42 -1.83 -3.88
CA CYS A 43 -5.62 -2.82 -4.60
C CYS A 43 -4.16 -2.35 -4.80
N THR A 44 -3.22 -3.28 -4.92
CA THR A 44 -1.78 -3.00 -5.12
C THR A 44 -1.52 -2.02 -6.26
N SER A 45 -2.22 -2.16 -7.39
CA SER A 45 -2.07 -1.25 -8.53
C SER A 45 -2.53 0.19 -8.22
N ALA A 46 -3.55 0.38 -7.38
CA ALA A 46 -3.98 1.72 -6.96
C ALA A 46 -2.93 2.41 -6.07
N VAL A 47 -2.26 1.62 -5.23
CA VAL A 47 -1.16 2.08 -4.39
C VAL A 47 0.07 2.42 -5.25
N VAL A 48 0.43 1.55 -6.19
CA VAL A 48 1.56 1.75 -7.12
C VAL A 48 1.33 2.95 -8.05
N LEU A 49 0.10 3.18 -8.49
CA LEU A 49 -0.26 4.32 -9.34
C LEU A 49 -0.48 5.62 -8.54
N GLY A 50 -0.26 5.62 -7.22
CA GLY A 50 -0.44 6.81 -6.37
C GLY A 50 -1.88 7.28 -6.24
N LEU A 51 -2.86 6.46 -6.65
CA LEU A 51 -4.30 6.74 -6.54
C LEU A 51 -4.83 6.53 -5.11
N VAL A 52 -4.02 5.90 -4.26
CA VAL A 52 -4.28 5.73 -2.82
C VAL A 52 -3.08 6.25 -2.06
N VAL A 53 -3.30 7.30 -1.26
CA VAL A 53 -2.29 7.81 -0.33
C VAL A 53 -2.41 7.00 0.96
N VAL A 54 -1.31 6.36 1.38
CA VAL A 54 -1.23 5.81 2.74
C VAL A 54 -1.20 7.01 3.69
N ASP A 55 -2.25 7.19 4.46
CA ASP A 55 -2.40 8.35 5.33
C ASP A 55 -1.48 8.25 6.56
N ALA A 56 -0.73 9.32 6.82
CA ALA A 56 0.23 9.36 7.91
C ALA A 56 -0.46 9.27 9.28
N ASP A 57 -1.61 9.92 9.46
CA ASP A 57 -2.33 9.94 10.74
C ASP A 57 -2.89 8.54 11.06
N ARG A 58 -3.49 7.88 10.06
CA ARG A 58 -3.96 6.50 10.20
C ARG A 58 -2.81 5.54 10.51
N TRP A 59 -1.64 5.74 9.92
CA TRP A 59 -0.46 4.94 10.21
C TRP A 59 0.04 5.16 11.64
N ASN A 60 0.17 6.42 12.07
CA ASN A 60 0.60 6.82 13.41
C ASN A 60 -0.35 6.30 14.51
N ALA A 61 -1.66 6.31 14.25
CA ALA A 61 -2.65 5.71 15.17
C ALA A 61 -2.46 4.20 15.32
N ARG A 62 -2.04 3.56 14.22
CA ARG A 62 -1.58 2.16 14.10
C ARG A 62 -0.34 1.83 14.94
N ASN A 63 0.65 2.69 14.80
CA ASN A 63 2.06 2.33 14.95
C ASN A 63 2.79 3.51 15.59
N PRO A 64 2.92 3.50 16.93
CA PRO A 64 3.64 4.54 17.63
C PRO A 64 5.13 4.52 17.26
N VAL A 65 5.82 5.63 17.54
CA VAL A 65 7.28 5.70 17.41
C VAL A 65 7.92 4.57 18.23
N GLY A 66 8.93 3.92 17.65
CA GLY A 66 9.55 2.71 18.19
C GLY A 66 8.95 1.41 17.66
N THR A 67 7.91 1.47 16.82
CA THR A 67 7.34 0.26 16.19
C THR A 67 8.42 -0.49 15.40
N PRO A 68 8.63 -1.80 15.66
CA PRO A 68 9.53 -2.63 14.87
C PRO A 68 9.02 -2.78 13.44
N VAL A 69 9.91 -2.63 12.46
CA VAL A 69 9.57 -2.65 11.04
C VAL A 69 10.65 -3.35 10.20
N CYS A 70 10.24 -3.86 9.05
CA CYS A 70 11.11 -4.10 7.91
C CYS A 70 10.99 -2.92 6.96
N ALA A 71 12.11 -2.24 6.73
CA ALA A 71 12.22 -1.14 5.81
C ALA A 71 12.91 -1.57 4.52
N TYR A 72 12.48 -0.97 3.41
CA TYR A 72 12.95 -1.25 2.06
C TYR A 72 13.39 0.07 1.38
N PRO A 73 14.55 0.66 1.74
CA PRO A 73 14.85 2.02 1.36
C PRO A 73 15.04 2.23 -0.16
N LEU A 74 15.45 1.18 -0.89
CA LEU A 74 15.70 1.25 -2.34
C LEU A 74 14.59 0.59 -3.15
N ALA A 75 14.36 -0.71 -2.90
CA ALA A 75 13.41 -1.52 -3.66
C ALA A 75 12.71 -2.52 -2.74
N ARG A 76 11.47 -2.87 -3.09
CA ARG A 76 10.73 -3.95 -2.41
C ARG A 76 11.04 -5.33 -3.02
N PRO A 77 10.79 -6.44 -2.30
CA PRO A 77 11.11 -7.79 -2.76
C PRO A 77 10.51 -8.19 -4.11
N GLU A 78 9.39 -7.58 -4.51
CA GLU A 78 8.74 -7.79 -5.80
C GLU A 78 9.45 -7.12 -6.99
N HIS A 79 10.39 -6.20 -6.76
CA HIS A 79 11.08 -5.48 -7.82
C HIS A 79 12.33 -6.25 -8.31
N PRO A 80 12.60 -6.35 -9.63
CA PRO A 80 13.74 -7.11 -10.15
C PRO A 80 15.13 -6.66 -9.67
N ALA A 81 15.25 -5.40 -9.27
CA ALA A 81 16.49 -4.84 -8.72
C ALA A 81 16.68 -5.08 -7.22
N PHE A 82 15.76 -5.78 -6.56
CA PHE A 82 15.86 -6.08 -5.13
C PHE A 82 16.97 -7.08 -4.84
N THR A 83 17.82 -6.76 -3.87
CA THR A 83 18.75 -7.71 -3.27
C THR A 83 18.47 -7.82 -1.76
N PRO A 84 18.67 -9.00 -1.13
CA PRO A 84 18.30 -9.22 0.28
C PRO A 84 18.96 -8.25 1.28
N ASP A 85 20.15 -7.73 0.97
CA ASP A 85 20.89 -6.73 1.74
C ASP A 85 20.23 -5.34 1.75
N MET A 86 19.29 -5.08 0.82
CA MET A 86 18.49 -3.84 0.82
C MET A 86 17.39 -3.84 1.89
N ARG A 87 17.10 -4.99 2.50
CA ARG A 87 16.11 -5.10 3.57
C ARG A 87 16.75 -4.73 4.91
N LEU A 88 16.13 -3.80 5.62
CA LEU A 88 16.57 -3.37 6.95
C LEU A 88 15.52 -3.74 8.01
N THR A 89 15.89 -4.61 8.95
CA THR A 89 15.07 -4.87 10.15
C THR A 89 15.46 -3.84 11.22
N THR A 90 14.52 -2.97 11.58
CA THR A 90 14.79 -1.77 12.40
C THR A 90 13.53 -1.30 13.15
N ALA A 91 13.55 -0.12 13.77
CA ALA A 91 12.41 0.52 14.40
C ALA A 91 12.16 1.92 13.83
N THR A 92 10.91 2.39 13.92
CA THR A 92 10.56 3.78 13.59
C THR A 92 11.10 4.74 14.65
N ARG A 93 11.66 5.88 14.23
CA ARG A 93 12.24 6.90 15.15
C ARG A 93 11.50 8.23 15.17
N THR A 94 10.52 8.40 14.29
CA THR A 94 9.63 9.56 14.25
C THR A 94 8.20 9.11 13.98
N PRO A 95 7.18 9.95 14.25
CA PRO A 95 5.89 9.80 13.61
C PRO A 95 6.06 9.84 12.08
N ALA A 96 5.15 9.24 11.34
CA ALA A 96 5.07 9.47 9.90
C ALA A 96 4.54 10.87 9.60
N TRP A 97 5.02 11.42 8.49
CA TRP A 97 4.62 12.74 8.00
C TRP A 97 4.44 12.71 6.49
N ARG A 98 3.69 13.69 5.98
CA ARG A 98 3.43 13.84 4.55
C ARG A 98 4.43 14.82 3.94
N LEU A 99 5.08 14.41 2.85
CA LEU A 99 5.90 15.28 2.03
C LEU A 99 5.04 16.23 1.19
N GLY A 100 5.64 17.32 0.69
CA GLY A 100 4.92 18.34 -0.10
C GLY A 100 4.23 17.80 -1.36
N HIS A 101 4.71 16.68 -1.90
CA HIS A 101 4.12 15.99 -3.06
C HIS A 101 3.10 14.89 -2.68
N GLY A 102 2.69 14.81 -1.41
CA GLY A 102 1.60 13.94 -0.95
C GLY A 102 2.01 12.56 -0.42
N THR A 103 3.24 12.11 -0.66
CA THR A 103 3.73 10.82 -0.13
C THR A 103 3.91 10.88 1.38
N SER A 104 3.35 9.91 2.09
CA SER A 104 3.63 9.71 3.52
C SER A 104 4.88 8.87 3.71
N VAL A 105 5.75 9.34 4.60
CA VAL A 105 7.03 8.70 4.91
C VAL A 105 7.22 8.59 6.42
N VAL A 106 8.09 7.68 6.86
CA VAL A 106 8.53 7.55 8.25
C VAL A 106 10.05 7.40 8.30
N ALA A 107 10.68 7.95 9.34
CA ALA A 107 12.10 7.77 9.55
C ALA A 107 12.32 6.51 10.40
N VAL A 108 13.37 5.77 10.09
CA VAL A 108 13.77 4.56 10.81
C VAL A 108 15.20 4.66 11.32
N ASP A 109 15.53 3.86 12.32
CA ASP A 109 16.91 3.75 12.80
C ASP A 109 17.80 3.11 11.74
N GLY A 110 19.04 3.56 11.64
CA GLY A 110 20.03 3.05 10.68
C GLY A 110 19.86 3.55 9.24
N TYR A 111 18.87 4.43 8.95
CA TYR A 111 18.71 5.03 7.62
C TYR A 111 18.50 6.56 7.70
N PRO A 112 19.23 7.37 6.92
CA PRO A 112 19.02 8.82 6.88
C PRO A 112 17.75 9.16 6.10
N GLY A 113 16.96 10.12 6.61
CA GLY A 113 15.73 10.57 5.95
C GLY A 113 14.49 9.72 6.24
N GLY A 114 13.44 9.97 5.47
CA GLY A 114 12.15 9.28 5.55
C GLY A 114 11.99 8.27 4.42
N ILE A 115 11.46 7.09 4.75
CA ILE A 115 11.13 6.02 3.82
C ILE A 115 9.62 6.03 3.60
N ALA A 116 9.19 5.90 2.35
CA ALA A 116 7.76 5.82 2.01
C ALA A 116 7.07 4.70 2.79
N LEU A 117 5.86 4.97 3.30
CA LEU A 117 5.09 3.96 4.04
C LEU A 117 4.76 2.72 3.19
N THR A 118 4.75 2.86 1.87
CA THR A 118 4.64 1.73 0.93
C THR A 118 5.86 0.79 0.97
N HIS A 119 6.99 1.25 1.50
CA HIS A 119 8.26 0.53 1.63
C HIS A 119 8.56 0.17 3.10
N ILE A 120 7.52 0.09 3.95
CA ILE A 120 7.63 -0.23 5.36
C ILE A 120 6.60 -1.31 5.70
N ASP A 121 7.08 -2.42 6.27
CA ASP A 121 6.23 -3.49 6.79
C ASP A 121 6.40 -3.58 8.32
N PRO A 122 5.38 -3.32 9.15
CA PRO A 122 5.47 -3.53 10.59
C PRO A 122 5.71 -4.99 10.95
N ILE A 123 6.65 -5.21 11.86
CA ILE A 123 6.95 -6.53 12.43
C ILE A 123 6.20 -6.61 13.76
N GLY A 124 5.01 -7.22 13.74
CA GLY A 124 4.25 -7.49 14.96
C GLY A 124 3.07 -6.54 15.25
N GLY A 125 2.57 -5.81 14.26
CA GLY A 125 1.27 -5.14 14.38
C GLY A 125 0.13 -6.15 14.16
N ALA A 126 -0.60 -6.48 15.23
CA ALA A 126 -1.85 -7.24 15.20
C ALA A 126 -3.00 -6.48 14.50
#